data_AF-A0A1Q6XMW5-F1
#
_entry.id   AF-A0A1Q6XMW5-F1
#
_cell.length_a   1.000
_cell.length_b   1.000
_cell.length_c   1.000
_cell.angle_alpha   90.00
_cell.angle_beta   90.00
_cell.angle_gamma   90.00
#
_symmetry.space_group_name_H-M   'P 1'
#
loop_
_entity.id
_entity.type
_entity.pdbx_description
1 polymer ?
#
loop_
_entity_poly.entity_id
_entity_poly.type
_entity_poly.pdbx_seq_one_letter_code
_entity_poly.pdbx_strand_id
1 'polypeptide(L)'
;TLFACTDKDFETPLGLVRTDREFLRLFRAHGGEVFFQDELAHRKDHAIEFQAVFLQYVLGAAKPVTIVPVLCSFSHLHFSHPDLLAQGQRVGQFLEA
;
A
#
# COMPACT_ATOMS: atom_id res chain seq x y z
N THR A 1 9.97 7.32 -4.11
CA THR A 1 8.70 7.79 -4.73
C THR A 1 7.61 7.84 -3.67
N LEU A 2 6.46 8.51 -3.89
CA LEU A 2 5.32 8.40 -2.95
C LEU A 2 4.51 7.11 -3.13
N PHE A 3 4.85 6.32 -4.15
CA PHE A 3 4.17 5.08 -4.47
C PHE A 3 5.18 3.96 -4.68
N ALA A 4 4.91 2.78 -4.12
CA ALA A 4 5.70 1.57 -4.31
C ALA A 4 4.81 0.41 -4.77
N CYS A 5 5.15 -0.19 -5.89
CA CYS A 5 4.51 -1.38 -6.45
C CYS A 5 5.39 -2.61 -6.24
N THR A 6 4.76 -3.79 -6.23
CA THR A 6 5.43 -5.09 -6.16
C THR A 6 4.72 -6.10 -7.06
N ASP A 7 5.47 -7.01 -7.67
CA ASP A 7 4.93 -8.17 -8.38
C ASP A 7 4.97 -9.46 -7.56
N LYS A 8 5.35 -9.36 -6.28
CA LYS A 8 5.30 -10.48 -5.33
C LYS A 8 3.87 -10.76 -4.90
N ASP A 9 3.56 -12.04 -4.88
CA ASP A 9 2.29 -12.54 -4.38
C ASP A 9 2.21 -12.35 -2.85
N PHE A 10 0.99 -12.23 -2.32
CA PHE A 10 0.73 -11.98 -0.91
C PHE A 10 0.24 -13.27 -0.25
N GLU A 11 1.00 -13.79 0.72
CA GLU A 11 0.54 -14.90 1.56
C GLU A 11 -0.48 -14.39 2.57
N THR A 12 -1.61 -15.10 2.68
CA THR A 12 -2.62 -14.82 3.70
C THR A 12 -3.00 -16.12 4.43
N PRO A 13 -3.67 -16.03 5.59
CA PRO A 13 -4.21 -17.21 6.27
C PRO A 13 -5.21 -18.03 5.43
N LEU A 14 -5.81 -17.44 4.40
CA LEU A 14 -6.77 -18.10 3.50
C LEU A 14 -6.10 -18.67 2.24
N GLY A 15 -4.77 -18.53 2.12
CA GLY A 15 -3.97 -18.97 0.98
C GLY A 15 -3.34 -17.80 0.22
N LEU A 16 -2.71 -18.10 -0.90
CA LEU A 16 -1.94 -17.13 -1.68
C LEU A 16 -2.84 -16.24 -2.55
N VAL A 17 -2.68 -14.91 -2.42
CA VAL A 17 -3.29 -13.92 -3.33
C VAL A 17 -2.26 -13.53 -4.38
N ARG A 18 -2.54 -13.83 -5.65
CA ARG A 18 -1.64 -13.55 -6.76
C ARG A 18 -1.70 -12.08 -7.16
N THR A 19 -0.56 -11.54 -7.60
CA THR A 19 -0.58 -10.24 -8.29
C THR A 19 -1.01 -10.41 -9.75
N ASP A 20 -1.64 -9.39 -10.31
CA ASP A 20 -1.83 -9.32 -11.76
C ASP A 20 -0.50 -8.93 -12.43
N ARG A 21 0.31 -9.96 -12.71
CA ARG A 21 1.66 -9.80 -13.25
C ARG A 21 1.68 -9.17 -14.63
N GLU A 22 0.66 -9.42 -15.46
CA GLU A 22 0.60 -8.83 -16.80
C GLU A 22 0.28 -7.35 -16.71
N PHE A 23 -0.67 -6.97 -15.85
CA PHE A 23 -0.92 -5.56 -15.57
C PHE A 23 0.33 -4.86 -15.05
N LEU A 24 1.01 -5.45 -14.05
CA LEU A 24 2.22 -4.87 -13.47
C LEU A 24 3.37 -4.76 -14.48
N ARG A 25 3.52 -5.74 -15.37
CA ARG A 25 4.49 -5.71 -16.47
C ARG A 25 4.23 -4.52 -17.41
N LEU A 26 2.98 -4.34 -17.81
CA LEU A 26 2.57 -3.21 -18.66
C LEU A 26 2.72 -1.88 -17.93
N PHE A 27 2.33 -1.82 -16.66
CA PHE A 27 2.47 -0.62 -15.84
C PHE A 27 3.94 -0.23 -15.66
N ARG A 28 4.82 -1.20 -15.42
CA ARG A 28 6.28 -0.99 -15.38
C ARG A 28 6.82 -0.47 -16.71
N ALA A 29 6.41 -1.07 -17.83
CA ALA A 29 6.89 -0.69 -19.16
C ALA A 29 6.46 0.72 -19.59
N HIS A 30 5.25 1.14 -19.24
CA HIS A 30 4.69 2.43 -19.68
C HIS A 30 4.76 3.54 -18.63
N GLY A 31 4.61 3.20 -17.35
CA GLY A 31 4.66 4.15 -16.22
C GLY A 31 6.07 4.36 -15.68
N GLY A 32 6.98 3.41 -15.94
CA GLY A 32 8.40 3.51 -15.61
C GLY A 32 8.79 2.77 -14.34
N GLU A 33 10.08 2.40 -14.29
CA GLU A 33 10.69 1.61 -13.23
C GLU A 33 10.63 2.27 -11.84
N VAL A 34 10.47 3.60 -11.79
CA VAL A 34 10.45 4.40 -10.56
C VAL A 34 9.46 3.87 -9.53
N PHE A 35 8.30 3.35 -9.94
CA PHE A 35 7.27 2.82 -9.03
C PHE A 35 7.66 1.50 -8.37
N PHE A 36 8.67 0.79 -8.88
CA PHE A 36 9.07 -0.53 -8.39
C PHE A 36 10.41 -0.50 -7.65
N GLN A 37 11.07 0.66 -7.55
CA GLN A 37 12.38 0.79 -6.88
C GLN A 37 12.28 0.58 -5.36
N ASP A 38 11.15 0.95 -4.77
CA ASP A 38 10.91 0.89 -3.32
C ASP A 38 10.09 -0.35 -2.91
N GLU A 39 10.14 -1.44 -3.69
CA GLU A 39 9.35 -2.66 -3.45
C GLU A 39 9.49 -3.22 -2.02
N LEU A 40 10.68 -3.10 -1.42
CA LEU A 40 10.95 -3.57 -0.06
C LEU A 40 10.13 -2.85 1.02
N ALA A 41 9.51 -1.70 0.72
CA ALA A 41 8.61 -1.01 1.62
C ALA A 41 7.40 -1.88 2.03
N HIS A 42 6.93 -2.75 1.12
CA HIS A 42 5.84 -3.68 1.40
C HIS A 42 6.14 -4.66 2.54
N ARG A 43 7.42 -4.98 2.79
CA ARG A 43 7.79 -5.93 3.86
C ARG A 43 7.46 -5.43 5.27
N LYS A 44 7.44 -4.11 5.46
CA LYS A 44 7.24 -3.48 6.78
C LYS A 44 5.86 -2.81 6.91
N ASP A 45 5.04 -2.89 5.87
CA ASP A 45 3.74 -2.26 5.80
C ASP A 45 2.64 -3.31 5.66
N HIS A 46 1.60 -3.20 6.47
CA HIS A 46 0.52 -4.18 6.56
C HIS A 46 -0.80 -3.66 5.98
N ALA A 47 -0.83 -2.44 5.41
CA ALA A 47 -2.06 -1.83 4.92
C ALA A 47 -2.68 -2.67 3.79
N ILE A 48 -1.86 -3.20 2.88
CA ILE A 48 -2.34 -4.02 1.75
C ILE A 48 -2.63 -5.47 2.19
N GLU A 49 -1.82 -6.04 3.08
CA GLU A 49 -1.99 -7.43 3.56
C GLU A 49 -3.39 -7.66 4.15
N PHE A 50 -3.86 -6.70 4.95
CA PHE A 50 -5.19 -6.81 5.56
C PHE A 50 -6.31 -6.73 4.52
N GLN A 51 -6.17 -5.87 3.50
CA GLN A 51 -7.15 -5.79 2.40
C GLN A 51 -7.16 -7.07 1.55
N ALA A 52 -6.00 -7.70 1.33
CA ALA A 52 -5.88 -8.94 0.58
C ALA A 52 -6.71 -10.07 1.23
N VAL A 53 -6.69 -10.17 2.57
CA VAL A 53 -7.53 -11.12 3.32
C VAL A 53 -9.02 -10.87 3.08
N PHE A 54 -9.48 -9.62 3.17
CA PHE A 54 -10.90 -9.29 2.95
C PHE A 54 -11.35 -9.58 1.52
N LEU A 55 -10.56 -9.19 0.53
CA LEU A 55 -10.89 -9.45 -0.87
C LEU A 55 -10.96 -10.95 -1.15
N GLN A 56 -10.01 -11.73 -0.62
CA GLN A 56 -10.03 -13.18 -0.75
C GLN A 56 -11.22 -13.80 -0.02
N TYR A 57 -11.60 -13.31 1.16
CA TYR A 57 -12.76 -13.80 1.89
C TYR A 57 -14.09 -13.52 1.17
N VAL A 58 -14.29 -12.28 0.72
CA VAL A 58 -15.56 -11.84 0.13
C VAL A 58 -15.75 -12.37 -1.30
N LEU A 59 -14.67 -12.45 -2.10
CA LEU A 59 -14.76 -12.78 -3.53
C LEU A 59 -14.24 -14.17 -3.88
N GLY A 60 -13.38 -14.77 -3.04
CA GLY A 60 -12.63 -15.99 -3.35
C GLY A 60 -13.48 -17.23 -3.57
N ALA A 61 -14.70 -17.28 -3.01
CA ALA A 61 -15.63 -18.37 -3.25
C ALA A 61 -16.25 -18.34 -4.66
N ALA A 62 -16.39 -17.16 -5.26
CA ALA A 62 -16.99 -16.98 -6.58
C ALA A 62 -15.95 -17.03 -7.70
N LYS A 63 -14.74 -16.50 -7.45
CA LYS A 63 -13.67 -16.44 -8.44
C LYS A 63 -12.28 -16.30 -7.81
N PRO A 64 -11.20 -16.71 -8.51
CA PRO A 64 -9.85 -16.35 -8.13
C PRO A 64 -9.68 -14.83 -8.04
N VAL A 65 -9.01 -14.37 -6.99
CA VAL A 65 -8.70 -12.95 -6.76
C VAL A 65 -7.24 -12.69 -7.15
N THR A 66 -7.05 -11.67 -7.98
CA THR A 66 -5.74 -11.06 -8.22
C THR A 66 -5.76 -9.59 -7.81
N ILE A 67 -4.61 -9.05 -7.44
CA ILE A 67 -4.47 -7.65 -7.01
C ILE A 67 -3.32 -6.94 -7.74
N VAL A 68 -3.40 -5.61 -7.80
CA VAL A 68 -2.29 -4.73 -8.19
C VAL A 68 -1.93 -3.90 -6.96
N PRO A 69 -0.87 -4.28 -6.21
CA PRO A 69 -0.53 -3.62 -4.97
C PRO A 69 0.19 -2.29 -5.26
N VAL A 70 -0.38 -1.20 -4.74
CA VAL A 70 0.20 0.16 -4.81
C VAL A 70 0.24 0.72 -3.39
N LEU A 71 1.42 0.68 -2.78
CA LEU A 71 1.64 1.24 -1.46
C LEU A 71 1.85 2.75 -1.58
N CYS A 72 1.06 3.53 -0.87
CA CYS A 72 1.13 4.99 -0.86
C CYS A 72 1.83 5.46 0.41
N SER A 73 2.83 6.32 0.26
CA SER A 73 3.52 6.99 1.36
C SER A 73 3.10 8.46 1.47
N PHE A 74 3.22 9.01 2.66
CA PHE A 74 3.10 10.45 2.88
C PHE A 74 4.47 11.09 2.81
N SER A 75 4.61 12.14 2.01
CA SER A 75 5.82 12.96 2.02
C SER A 75 5.99 13.61 3.39
N HIS A 76 7.22 13.67 3.90
CA HIS A 76 7.54 14.51 5.06
C HIS A 76 7.23 16.00 4.80
N LEU A 77 7.18 16.41 3.53
CA LEU A 77 6.76 17.75 3.11
C LEU A 77 5.27 18.03 3.41
N HIS A 78 4.43 16.99 3.53
CA HIS A 78 3.05 17.19 3.97
C HIS A 78 2.99 17.61 5.44
N PHE A 79 3.95 17.25 6.29
CA PHE A 79 3.96 17.71 7.68
C PHE A 79 4.19 19.23 7.81
N SER A 80 4.66 19.89 6.76
CA SER A 80 4.77 21.35 6.71
C SER A 80 3.44 22.04 6.35
N HIS A 81 2.39 21.29 6.03
CA HIS A 81 1.09 21.84 5.72
C HIS A 81 0.47 22.51 6.97
N PRO A 82 -0.04 23.75 6.89
CA PRO A 82 -0.54 24.49 8.06
C PRO A 82 -1.55 23.72 8.90
N ASP A 83 -2.47 23.00 8.25
CA ASP A 83 -3.50 22.21 8.94
C ASP A 83 -2.90 21.06 9.76
N LEU A 84 -1.88 20.38 9.22
CA LEU A 84 -1.22 19.27 9.91
C LEU A 84 -0.36 19.76 11.08
N LEU A 85 0.26 20.95 10.95
CA LEU A 85 0.95 21.60 12.07
C LEU A 85 -0.02 21.95 13.20
N ALA A 86 -1.18 22.53 12.88
CA ALA A 86 -2.20 22.87 13.86
C ALA A 86 -2.77 21.61 14.55
N GLN A 87 -2.94 20.51 13.82
CA GLN A 87 -3.34 19.23 14.40
C GLN A 87 -2.26 18.65 15.33
N GLY A 88 -0.99 18.73 14.93
CA GLY A 88 0.14 18.29 15.77
C GLY A 88 0.22 19.04 17.10
N GLN A 89 -0.02 20.36 17.10
CA GLN A 89 -0.05 21.17 18.32
C GLN A 89 -1.14 20.74 19.30
N ARG A 90 -2.29 20.27 18.81
CA ARG A 90 -3.39 19.78 19.67
C ARG A 90 -3.00 18.53 20.47
N VAL A 91 -2.14 17.67 19.92
CA VAL A 91 -1.64 16.49 20.64
C VAL A 91 -0.79 16.93 21.85
N GLY A 92 0.07 17.94 21.67
CA GLY A 92 0.85 18.52 22.77
C GLY A 92 -0.04 19.12 23.86
N GLN A 93 -1.04 19.92 23.46
CA GLN A 93 -2.02 20.50 24.40
C GLN A 93 -2.79 19.46 25.20
N PHE A 94 -3.14 18.32 24.60
CA PHE A 94 -3.79 17.23 25.30
C PHE A 94 -2.88 16.57 26.35
N LEU A 95 -1.59 16.41 26.04
CA LEU A 95 -0.63 15.79 26.97
C LEU A 95 -0.31 16.68 28.18
N GLU A 96 -0.49 17.99 28.06
CA GLU A 96 -0.29 18.98 29.13
C GLU A 96 -1.56 19.23 29.98
N ALA A 97 -2.70 18.67 29.58
CA ALA A 97 -3.98 18.79 30.28
C ALA A 97 -4.18 17.69 31.34
#